data_AF-A0ABD0NJ91-F1
#
_entry.id   AF-A0ABD0NJ91-F1
#
_cell.length_a   1.000
_cell.length_b   1.000
_cell.length_c   1.000
_cell.angle_alpha   90.00
_cell.angle_beta   90.00
_cell.angle_gamma   90.00
#
_symmetry.space_group_name_H-M   'P 1'
#
loop_
_entity.id
_entity.type
_entity.pdbx_description
1 polymer ?
#
loop_
_entity_poly.entity_id
_entity_poly.type
_entity_poly.pdbx_seq_one_letter_code
_entity_poly.pdbx_strand_id
1 'polypeptide(L)' 'PFPPETPQNARIGNQTVHPDGTVSVLVLWEAPRESDLVVHHYKVTWNTRGTPPTSQSRAGRVTDG' A
#
# COMPACT_ATOMS: atom_id res chain seq x y z
N PRO A 1 14.62 15.47 -24.26
CA PRO A 1 14.52 15.31 -22.79
C PRO A 1 14.62 13.84 -22.40
N PHE A 2 15.55 13.51 -21.50
CA PHE A 2 15.65 12.16 -20.95
C PHE A 2 14.57 11.97 -19.87
N PRO A 3 14.03 10.76 -19.71
CA PRO A 3 13.16 10.47 -18.58
C PRO A 3 13.92 10.72 -17.26
N PRO A 4 13.26 11.24 -16.21
CA PRO A 4 13.91 11.41 -14.92
C PRO A 4 14.33 10.05 -14.36
N GLU A 5 15.40 10.05 -13.56
CA GLU A 5 15.81 8.86 -12.81
C GLU A 5 14.68 8.34 -11.91
N THR A 6 14.70 7.03 -11.63
CA THR A 6 13.72 6.41 -10.75
C THR A 6 13.90 6.88 -9.29
N PRO A 7 12.80 7.05 -8.54
CA PRO A 7 12.85 7.30 -7.11
C PRO A 7 13.63 6.21 -6.36
N GLN A 8 14.35 6.60 -5.32
CA GLN A 8 15.25 5.73 -4.58
C GLN A 8 14.60 5.21 -3.30
N ASN A 9 15.14 4.12 -2.73
CA ASN A 9 14.75 3.60 -1.40
C ASN A 9 13.24 3.44 -1.20
N ALA A 10 12.53 2.96 -2.23
CA ALA A 10 11.10 2.70 -2.18
C ALA A 10 10.81 1.59 -1.15
N ARG A 11 10.00 1.91 -0.15
CA ARG A 11 9.70 1.02 0.97
C ARG A 11 8.30 1.23 1.51
N ILE A 12 7.80 0.21 2.19
CA ILE A 12 6.52 0.27 2.91
C ILE A 12 6.79 0.68 4.36
N GLY A 13 6.03 1.66 4.84
CA GLY A 13 6.00 2.09 6.23
C GLY A 13 4.87 1.39 6.99
N ASN A 14 4.16 2.15 7.83
CA ASN A 14 3.04 1.62 8.61
C ASN A 14 1.89 1.14 7.72
N GLN A 15 1.24 0.07 8.17
CA GLN A 15 0.04 -0.49 7.57
C GLN A 15 -1.06 -0.59 8.63
N THR A 16 -2.26 -0.15 8.27
CA THR A 16 -3.44 -0.23 9.15
C THR A 16 -4.53 -1.02 8.45
N VAL A 17 -5.01 -2.07 9.12
CA VAL A 17 -6.20 -2.81 8.69
C VAL A 17 -7.40 -2.21 9.42
N HIS A 18 -8.39 -1.77 8.65
CA HIS A 18 -9.61 -1.16 9.19
C HIS A 18 -10.67 -2.24 9.47
N PRO A 19 -11.65 -1.97 10.35
CA PRO A 19 -12.71 -2.92 10.65
C PRO A 19 -13.58 -3.32 9.45
N ASP A 20 -13.65 -2.47 8.43
CA ASP A 20 -14.34 -2.73 7.17
C ASP A 20 -13.53 -3.61 6.19
N GLY A 21 -12.35 -4.06 6.61
CA GLY A 21 -11.44 -4.89 5.82
C GLY A 21 -10.58 -4.11 4.83
N THR A 22 -10.70 -2.78 4.75
CA THR A 22 -9.79 -1.97 3.94
C THR A 22 -8.42 -1.88 4.59
N VAL A 23 -7.39 -1.67 3.77
CA VAL A 23 -6.00 -1.57 4.23
C VAL A 23 -5.42 -0.24 3.76
N SER A 24 -4.97 0.58 4.71
CA SER A 24 -4.16 1.76 4.43
C SER A 24 -2.68 1.41 4.55
N VAL A 25 -1.89 1.77 3.54
CA VAL A 25 -0.45 1.50 3.48
C VAL A 25 0.29 2.81 3.26
N LEU A 26 1.26 3.12 4.12
CA LEU A 26 2.19 4.22 3.90
C LEU A 26 3.31 3.76 2.97
N VAL A 27 3.48 4.45 1.83
CA VAL A 27 4.57 4.19 0.88
C VAL A 27 5.56 5.35 0.95
N LEU A 28 6.85 5.04 1.12
CA LEU A 28 7.94 6.01 1.28
C LEU A 28 8.97 5.80 0.18
N TRP A 29 9.52 6.89 -0.35
CA TRP A 29 10.63 6.88 -1.30
C TRP A 29 11.45 8.17 -1.18
N GLU A 30 12.67 8.13 -1.67
CA GLU A 30 13.56 9.28 -1.81
C GLU A 30 13.50 9.82 -3.24
N ALA A 31 13.70 11.14 -3.39
CA ALA A 31 13.75 11.77 -4.71
C ALA A 31 14.92 11.22 -5.56
N PRO A 32 14.84 11.32 -6.90
CA PRO A 32 15.94 10.92 -7.79
C PRO A 32 17.23 11.73 -7.51
N ARG A 33 18.41 11.16 -7.82
CA ARG A 33 19.70 11.80 -7.49
C ARG A 33 20.05 12.94 -8.43
N GLU A 34 19.71 12.81 -9.70
CA GLU A 34 19.79 13.89 -10.69
C GLU A 34 18.71 14.94 -10.39
N SER A 35 19.03 15.84 -9.45
CA SER A 35 18.12 16.84 -8.89
C SER A 35 18.10 18.16 -9.69
N ASP A 36 18.70 18.22 -10.88
CA ASP A 36 18.63 19.40 -11.74
C ASP A 36 17.24 19.54 -12.42
N LEU A 37 16.45 18.46 -12.42
CA LEU A 37 15.07 18.43 -12.90
C LEU A 37 14.06 18.50 -11.74
N VAL A 38 13.08 19.40 -11.84
CA VAL A 38 11.96 19.47 -10.90
C VAL A 38 11.02 18.29 -11.10
N VAL A 39 10.77 17.52 -10.04
CA VAL A 39 9.80 16.42 -10.09
C VAL A 39 8.39 16.97 -9.92
N HIS A 40 7.56 16.86 -10.96
CA HIS A 40 6.18 17.36 -10.94
C HIS A 40 5.16 16.37 -10.36
N HIS A 41 5.33 15.07 -10.62
CA HIS A 41 4.40 14.04 -10.18
C HIS A 41 5.10 12.68 -10.09
N TYR A 42 4.62 11.83 -9.19
CA TYR A 42 5.00 10.43 -9.11
C TYR A 42 3.82 9.55 -9.54
N LYS A 43 4.10 8.49 -10.30
CA LYS A 43 3.11 7.46 -10.62
C LYS A 43 3.33 6.27 -9.69
N VAL A 44 2.34 5.94 -8.88
CA VAL A 44 2.35 4.77 -8.02
C VAL A 44 1.46 3.69 -8.64
N THR A 45 1.98 2.46 -8.73
CA THR A 45 1.23 1.29 -9.18
C THR A 45 1.30 0.22 -8.12
N TRP A 46 0.17 -0.39 -7.77
CA TRP A 46 0.08 -1.42 -6.73
C TRP A 46 -0.79 -2.59 -7.19
N ASN A 47 -0.61 -3.75 -6.56
CA ASN A 47 -1.46 -4.91 -6.71
C ASN A 47 -1.59 -5.60 -5.35
N THR A 48 -2.74 -6.25 -5.11
CA THR A 48 -2.91 -7.13 -3.96
C THR A 48 -2.46 -8.54 -4.36
N ARG A 49 -1.48 -9.12 -3.65
CA ARG A 49 -1.18 -10.55 -3.72
C ARG A 49 -1.75 -11.21 -2.48
N GLY A 50 -2.73 -12.09 -2.68
CA GLY A 50 -3.41 -12.81 -1.60
C GLY A 50 -4.90 -12.54 -1.58
N THR A 51 -5.68 -13.62 -1.51
CA THR A 51 -7.13 -13.61 -1.35
C THR A 51 -7.50 -12.71 -0.17
N PRO A 52 -8.50 -11.81 -0.30
CA PRO A 52 -8.97 -11.05 0.84
C PRO A 52 -9.29 -12.02 1.98
N PRO A 53 -8.99 -11.70 3.25
CA PRO A 53 -9.46 -12.50 4.36
C PRO A 53 -10.97 -12.56 4.23
N THR A 54 -11.50 -13.72 3.86
CA THR A 54 -12.94 -13.97 3.89
C THR A 54 -13.37 -13.58 5.29
N SER A 55 -14.21 -12.55 5.38
CA SER A 55 -14.94 -12.26 6.60
C SER A 55 -15.58 -13.58 7.02
N GLN A 56 -14.95 -14.26 7.98
CA GLN A 56 -15.62 -15.32 8.70
C GLN A 56 -16.69 -14.58 9.48
N SER A 57 -17.86 -14.47 8.85
CA SER A 57 -19.12 -14.36 9.54
C SER A 57 -18.98 -15.20 10.79
N ARG A 58 -19.01 -14.55 11.96
CA ARG A 58 -19.21 -15.24 13.23
C ARG A 58 -20.56 -15.93 13.11
N ALA A 59 -20.55 -17.14 12.54
CA ALA A 59 -21.68 -18.05 12.62
C ALA A 59 -21.87 -18.29 14.11
N GLY A 60 -22.94 -17.70 14.64
CA GLY A 60 -23.28 -17.74 16.05
C GLY A 60 -23.32 -19.18 16.53
N ARG A 61 -22.46 -19.50 17.51
CA ARG A 61 -22.62 -20.72 18.30
C ARG A 61 -23.70 -20.42 19.34
N VAL A 62 -24.95 -20.72 19.00
CA VAL A 62 -26.01 -20.92 20.01
C VAL A 62 -25.75 -22.32 20.59
N THR A 63 -25.26 -22.38 21.82
CA THR A 63 -25.32 -23.62 22.62
C THR A 63 -26.67 -23.64 23.31
N ASP A 64 -27.53 -24.56 22.91
CA ASP A 64 -28.65 -25.02 23.72
C ASP A 64 -28.13 -26.17 24.60
N GLY A 65 -28.42 -26.12 25.90
CA GLY A 65 -27.99 -27.08 26.91
C GLY A 65 -28.27 -26.59 28.32
#